data_AF-A0A930X2G0-F1
#
_entry.id   AF-A0A930X2G0-F1
#
_cell.length_a   1.000
_cell.length_b   1.000
_cell.length_c   1.000
_cell.angle_alpha   90.00
_cell.angle_beta   90.00
_cell.angle_gamma   90.00
#
_symmetry.space_group_name_H-M   'P 1'
#
loop_
_entity.id
_entity.type
_entity.pdbx_description
1 polymer ?
#
loop_
_entity_poly.entity_id
_entity_poly.type
_entity_poly.pdbx_seq_one_letter_code
_entity_poly.pdbx_strand_id
1 'polypeptide(L)' 'MFFAEPDYPHIVWAFNYRGWKLEIDRSETEGQVAYAVWASHADGCAIAVPYAPTQAEAIRRGKRYVDSRL' A
#
# COMPACT_ATOMS: atom_id res chain seq x y z
N MET A 1 8.43 31.01 -2.91
CA MET A 1 7.85 29.80 -3.52
C MET A 1 8.26 28.64 -2.64
N PHE A 2 7.33 28.07 -1.86
CA PHE A 2 7.59 26.83 -1.12
C PHE A 2 7.32 25.67 -2.09
N PHE A 3 8.35 24.90 -2.43
CA PHE A 3 8.15 23.61 -3.05
C PHE A 3 7.86 22.62 -1.93
N ALA A 4 6.68 22.00 -1.94
CA ALA A 4 6.41 20.87 -1.07
C ALA A 4 7.37 19.74 -1.47
N GLU A 5 8.05 19.14 -0.50
CA GLU A 5 8.87 17.96 -0.77
C GLU A 5 7.95 16.82 -1.22
N PRO A 6 8.28 16.10 -2.31
CA PRO A 6 7.49 14.97 -2.76
C PRO A 6 7.50 13.87 -1.70
N ASP A 7 6.31 13.45 -1.29
CA ASP A 7 6.14 12.33 -0.36
C ASP A 7 6.22 11.01 -1.14
N TYR A 8 7.43 10.45 -1.19
CA TYR A 8 7.67 9.15 -1.83
C TYR A 8 7.14 8.01 -0.95
N PRO A 9 6.78 6.84 -1.53
CA PRO A 9 6.33 5.70 -0.74
C PRO A 9 7.38 5.26 0.30
N HIS A 10 6.97 5.23 1.56
CA HIS A 10 7.71 4.73 2.71
C HIS A 10 7.30 3.30 2.99
N ILE A 11 7.80 2.37 2.17
CA ILE A 11 7.44 0.94 2.28
C ILE A 11 8.01 0.36 3.59
N VAL A 12 7.12 0.02 4.51
CA VAL A 12 7.47 -0.56 5.82
C VAL A 12 7.46 -2.09 5.83
N TRP A 13 6.75 -2.71 4.88
CA TRP A 13 6.70 -4.17 4.75
C TRP A 13 6.29 -4.56 3.32
N ALA A 14 6.99 -5.52 2.71
CA ALA A 14 6.56 -6.19 1.50
C ALA A 14 6.42 -7.71 1.68
N PHE A 15 5.45 -8.33 1.00
CA PHE A 15 5.30 -9.79 0.96
C PHE A 15 4.62 -10.26 -0.34
N ASN A 16 4.87 -11.52 -0.71
CA ASN A 16 4.19 -12.14 -1.85
C ASN A 16 2.89 -12.82 -1.42
N TYR A 17 1.84 -12.68 -2.23
CA TYR A 17 0.56 -13.34 -2.03
C TYR A 17 -0.07 -13.70 -3.38
N ARG A 18 -0.24 -15.01 -3.64
CA ARG A 18 -0.87 -15.55 -4.88
C ARG A 18 -0.30 -14.98 -6.20
N GLY A 19 1.02 -14.83 -6.28
CA GLY A 19 1.70 -14.31 -7.47
C GLY A 19 1.78 -12.78 -7.57
N TRP A 20 1.24 -12.06 -6.58
CA TRP A 20 1.33 -10.61 -6.45
C TRP A 20 2.34 -10.24 -5.36
N LYS A 21 3.15 -9.21 -5.58
CA LYS A 21 3.93 -8.53 -4.54
C LYS A 21 3.06 -7.42 -3.94
N LEU A 22 2.79 -7.50 -2.64
CA LEU A 22 2.10 -6.47 -1.88
C LEU A 22 3.11 -5.68 -1.06
N GLU A 23 3.14 -4.36 -1.25
CA GLU A 23 4.01 -3.43 -0.55
C GLU A 23 3.16 -2.47 0.28
N ILE A 24 3.37 -2.49 1.60
CA ILE A 24 2.68 -1.65 2.56
C ILE A 24 3.48 -0.38 2.74
N ASP A 25 2.90 0.72 2.33
CA ASP A 25 3.35 2.07 2.57
C ASP A 25 2.80 2.57 3.92
N ARG A 26 3.60 3.30 4.68
CA ARG A 26 3.17 3.98 5.91
C ARG A 26 3.45 5.46 5.78
N SER A 27 2.40 6.28 5.85
CA SER A 27 2.52 7.72 5.94
C SER A 27 2.07 8.22 7.32
N GLU A 28 2.57 9.39 7.69
CA GLU A 28 2.14 10.12 8.87
C GLU A 28 1.75 11.54 8.46
N THR A 29 0.51 11.92 8.73
CA THR A 29 -0.01 13.25 8.39
C THR A 29 -0.75 13.79 9.60
N GLU A 30 -0.37 14.97 10.08
CA GLU A 30 -0.97 15.62 11.25
C GLU A 30 -1.01 14.71 12.51
N GLY A 31 0.04 13.89 12.70
CA GLY A 31 0.15 12.94 13.81
C GLY A 31 -0.72 11.68 13.67
N GLN A 32 -1.41 11.51 12.54
CA GLN A 32 -2.17 10.31 12.23
C GLN A 32 -1.37 9.39 11.31
N VAL A 33 -1.25 8.12 11.69
CA VAL A 33 -0.62 7.09 10.86
C VAL A 33 -1.67 6.53 9.89
N ALA A 34 -1.30 6.47 8.62
CA ALA A 34 -2.07 5.86 7.57
C ALA A 34 -1.22 4.79 6.85
N TYR A 35 -1.89 3.78 6.31
CA TYR A 35 -1.27 2.74 5.52
C TYR A 35 -1.89 2.68 4.13
N ALA A 36 -1.06 2.52 3.11
CA ALA A 36 -1.50 2.19 1.76
C ALA A 36 -0.89 0.86 1.32
N VAL A 37 -1.47 0.23 0.29
CA VAL A 37 -0.96 -1.01 -0.28
C VAL A 37 -0.83 -0.86 -1.78
N TRP A 38 0.39 -1.05 -2.27
CA TRP A 38 0.71 -1.23 -3.67
C TRP A 38 0.69 -2.72 -4.00
N ALA A 39 0.07 -3.08 -5.11
CA ALA A 39 0.00 -4.45 -5.61
C ALA A 39 0.62 -4.52 -7.01
N SER A 40 1.72 -5.25 -7.09
CA SER A 40 2.49 -5.46 -8.32
C SER A 40 2.39 -6.91 -8.76
N HIS A 41 2.18 -7.13 -10.05
CA HIS A 41 2.34 -8.44 -10.71
C HIS A 41 3.18 -8.28 -11.98
N ALA A 42 3.40 -9.37 -12.72
CA ALA A 42 4.27 -9.38 -13.91
C ALA A 42 3.92 -8.30 -14.95
N ASP A 43 2.65 -7.95 -15.11
CA ASP A 43 2.19 -7.06 -16.19
C ASP A 43 1.81 -5.65 -15.70
N GLY A 44 1.97 -5.35 -14.41
CA GLY A 44 1.62 -4.02 -13.91
C GLY A 44 1.68 -3.83 -12.39
N CYS A 45 1.45 -2.59 -11.99
CA CYS A 45 1.37 -2.15 -10.60
C CYS A 45 0.14 -1.26 -10.41
N ALA A 46 -0.54 -1.41 -9.27
CA ALA A 46 -1.70 -0.61 -8.92
C ALA A 46 -1.75 -0.34 -7.41
N ILE A 47 -2.38 0.77 -7.01
CA ILE A 47 -2.74 1.01 -5.61
C ILE A 47 -3.93 0.14 -5.26
N ALA A 48 -3.70 -0.93 -4.51
CA ALA A 48 -4.73 -1.86 -4.06
C ALA A 48 -5.58 -1.30 -2.92
N VAL A 49 -4.94 -0.57 -2.00
CA VAL A 49 -5.58 0.07 -0.86
C VAL A 49 -5.01 1.48 -0.73
N PRO A 50 -5.77 2.54 -1.04
CA PRO A 50 -5.25 3.91 -0.96
C PRO A 50 -5.14 4.40 0.49
N TYR A 51 -5.88 3.78 1.42
CA TYR A 51 -5.87 4.15 2.84
C TYR A 51 -6.41 3.01 3.72
N ALA A 52 -5.72 2.77 4.84
CA ALA A 52 -6.15 1.96 5.95
C ALA A 52 -5.60 2.55 7.27
N PRO A 53 -6.40 2.55 8.35
CA PRO A 53 -6.00 3.13 9.64
C PRO A 53 -5.02 2.25 10.41
N THR A 54 -4.86 0.98 10.01
CA THR A 54 -3.92 0.05 10.64
C THR A 54 -3.27 -0.84 9.59
N GLN A 55 -2.06 -1.32 9.91
CA GLN A 55 -1.34 -2.25 9.04
C GLN A 55 -2.10 -3.56 8.82
N ALA A 56 -2.77 -4.09 9.85
CA ALA A 56 -3.56 -5.32 9.74
C ALA A 56 -4.73 -5.15 8.76
N GLU A 57 -5.41 -4.00 8.80
CA GLU A 57 -6.48 -3.69 7.86
C GLU A 57 -5.96 -3.49 6.44
N ALA A 58 -4.80 -2.86 6.29
CA ALA A 58 -4.10 -2.73 5.00
C ALA A 58 -3.82 -4.11 4.40
N ILE A 59 -3.23 -5.03 5.17
CA ILE A 59 -2.95 -6.42 4.74
C ILE A 59 -4.23 -7.14 4.34
N ARG A 60 -5.27 -7.07 5.18
CA ARG A 60 -6.55 -7.76 4.95
C ARG A 60 -7.20 -7.29 3.66
N ARG A 61 -7.26 -5.97 3.43
CA ARG A 61 -7.83 -5.38 2.21
C ARG A 61 -6.94 -5.61 0.98
N GLY A 62 -5.62 -5.61 1.14
CA GLY A 62 -4.67 -5.93 0.08
C GLY A 62 -4.81 -7.36 -0.43
N LYS A 63 -4.96 -8.34 0.47
CA LYS A 63 -5.27 -9.71 0.09
C LYS A 63 -6.61 -9.83 -0.63
N ARG A 64 -7.66 -9.16 -0.13
CA ARG A 64 -8.98 -9.12 -0.78
C ARG A 64 -8.92 -8.53 -2.20
N TYR A 65 -8.10 -7.50 -2.41
CA TYR A 65 -7.88 -6.92 -3.75
C TYR A 65 -7.29 -7.94 -4.73
N VAL A 66 -6.35 -8.76 -4.28
CA VAL A 66 -5.77 -9.85 -5.07
C VAL A 66 -6.81 -10.94 -5.31
N ASP A 67 -7.51 -11.36 -4.25
CA ASP A 67 -8.52 -12.41 -4.33
C ASP A 67 -9.67 -12.04 -5.29
N SER A 68 -9.99 -10.75 -5.48
CA SER A 68 -11.03 -10.29 -6.43
C SER A 68 -10.58 -10.22 -7.89
N ARG A 69 -9.33 -10.56 -8.20
CA ARG A 69 -8.73 -10.52 -9.55
C ARG A 69 -8.31 -11.90 -10.06
N LEU A 70 -8.58 -12.93 -9.27
CA LEU A 70 -8.43 -14.33 -9.60
C LEU A 70 -9.82 -14.93 -9.86
#